data_AF-A0A7W7ISI8-F1
#
_entry.id   AF-A0A7W7ISI8-F1
#
_cell.length_a   1.000
_cell.length_b   1.000
_cell.length_c   1.000
_cell.angle_alpha   90.00
_cell.angle_beta   90.00
_cell.angle_gamma   90.00
#
_symmetry.space_group_name_H-M   'P 1'
#
loop_
_entity.id
_entity.type
_entity.pdbx_description
1 polymer ?
#
loop_
_entity_poly.entity_id
_entity_poly.type
_entity_poly.pdbx_seq_one_letter_code
_entity_poly.pdbx_strand_id
1 'polypeptide(L)'
;MSKFYTASRASLPERPAMWRKLRDGGVKITATWIDEAGEGETACMTDLWRRIDYEVRSADFLILYAEPDDFPLKGALIEVGMAIGNGKRVLVVVPGVELEPRSLRPLGSWAMHPLVTFHHTIRHALDHAYAVTKVVA
;
A
#
# COMPACT_ATOMS: atom_id res chain seq x y z
N MET A 1 -4.22 17.36 5.37
CA MET A 1 -4.98 16.14 5.03
C MET A 1 -3.98 15.11 4.55
N SER A 2 -3.97 13.94 5.18
CA SER A 2 -2.93 12.93 5.00
C SER A 2 -2.94 12.33 3.59
N LYS A 3 -1.75 12.08 3.04
CA LYS A 3 -1.50 11.45 1.74
C LYS A 3 -1.14 9.97 1.92
N PHE A 4 -1.67 9.13 1.04
CA PHE A 4 -1.47 7.69 1.09
C PHE A 4 -0.77 7.21 -0.19
N TYR A 5 0.23 6.35 -0.05
CA TYR A 5 0.66 5.47 -1.12
C TYR A 5 -0.04 4.13 -0.97
N THR A 6 -0.44 3.49 -2.06
CA THR A 6 -1.15 2.20 -2.03
C THR A 6 -0.33 1.14 -2.75
N ALA A 7 0.03 0.08 -2.04
CA ALA A 7 0.75 -1.08 -2.55
C ALA A 7 -0.23 -2.27 -2.64
N SER A 8 -0.34 -2.90 -3.81
CA SER A 8 -1.18 -4.09 -4.02
C SER A 8 -0.82 -4.81 -5.32
N ARG A 9 -1.54 -5.88 -5.66
CA ARG A 9 -1.32 -6.63 -6.91
C ARG A 9 -1.75 -5.83 -8.14
N ALA A 10 -0.80 -5.18 -8.80
CA ALA A 10 -1.08 -4.37 -10.00
C ALA A 10 -1.61 -5.18 -11.20
N SER A 11 -1.26 -6.47 -11.32
CA SER A 11 -1.65 -7.30 -12.48
C SER A 11 -3.11 -7.78 -12.45
N LEU A 12 -3.88 -7.44 -11.42
CA LEU A 12 -5.31 -7.76 -11.32
C LEU A 12 -6.08 -6.45 -11.48
N PRO A 13 -6.81 -6.23 -12.60
CA PRO A 13 -7.48 -4.96 -12.92
C PRO A 13 -8.43 -4.43 -11.82
N GLU A 14 -8.93 -5.31 -10.96
CA GLU A 14 -9.80 -5.00 -9.84
C GLU A 14 -9.09 -4.17 -8.76
N ARG A 15 -7.77 -4.38 -8.56
CA ARG A 15 -6.97 -3.65 -7.56
C ARG A 15 -6.78 -2.17 -7.92
N PRO A 16 -6.26 -1.79 -9.11
CA PRO A 16 -6.19 -0.38 -9.50
C PRO A 16 -7.59 0.25 -9.58
N ALA A 17 -8.63 -0.47 -10.03
CA ALA A 17 -10.00 0.04 -10.02
C ALA A 17 -10.52 0.36 -8.61
N MET A 18 -10.25 -0.51 -7.63
CA MET A 18 -10.59 -0.29 -6.23
C MET A 18 -9.93 1.00 -5.68
N TRP A 19 -8.64 1.19 -5.96
CA TRP A 19 -7.93 2.39 -5.50
C TRP A 19 -8.40 3.66 -6.17
N ARG A 20 -8.67 3.63 -7.48
CA ARG A 20 -9.27 4.77 -8.20
C ARG A 20 -10.61 5.15 -7.59
N LYS A 21 -11.50 4.18 -7.34
CA LYS A 21 -12.78 4.43 -6.64
C LYS A 21 -12.60 5.09 -5.28
N LEU A 22 -11.59 4.68 -4.51
CA LEU A 22 -11.29 5.28 -3.21
C LEU A 22 -10.73 6.70 -3.34
N ARG A 23 -9.88 6.95 -4.35
CA ARG A 23 -9.36 8.28 -4.70
C ARG A 23 -10.48 9.23 -5.11
N ASP A 24 -11.40 8.77 -5.95
CA ASP A 24 -12.57 9.53 -6.41
C ASP A 24 -13.52 9.85 -5.25
N GLY A 25 -13.52 9.01 -4.20
CA GLY A 25 -14.19 9.26 -2.92
C GLY A 25 -13.50 10.28 -2.01
N GLY A 26 -12.42 10.94 -2.47
CA GLY A 26 -11.74 12.02 -1.75
C GLY A 26 -10.52 11.61 -0.93
N VAL A 27 -10.10 10.35 -0.97
CA VAL A 27 -8.84 9.92 -0.34
C VAL A 27 -7.66 10.39 -1.18
N LYS A 28 -6.68 11.07 -0.55
CA LYS A 28 -5.49 11.57 -1.26
C LYS A 28 -4.48 10.46 -1.52
N ILE A 29 -4.71 9.69 -2.59
CA ILE A 29 -3.80 8.63 -3.06
C ILE A 29 -2.75 9.22 -4.00
N THR A 30 -1.49 8.92 -3.73
CA THR A 30 -0.31 9.39 -4.48
C THR A 30 0.17 8.42 -5.55
N ALA A 31 -0.15 7.14 -5.41
CA ALA A 31 0.31 6.08 -6.28
C ALA A 31 -0.30 6.19 -7.69
N THR A 32 0.48 6.58 -8.71
CA THR A 32 -0.06 6.73 -10.08
C THR A 32 -0.17 5.42 -10.83
N TRP A 33 0.47 4.33 -10.36
CA TRP A 33 0.35 3.01 -11.00
C TRP A 33 -1.11 2.56 -11.14
N ILE A 34 -2.03 3.09 -10.32
CA ILE A 34 -3.46 2.75 -10.39
C ILE A 34 -4.13 3.24 -11.68
N ASP A 35 -3.51 4.18 -12.38
CA ASP A 35 -3.91 4.69 -13.69
C ASP A 35 -3.09 4.06 -14.83
N GLU A 36 -2.10 3.25 -14.47
CA GLU A 36 -1.11 2.62 -15.35
C GLU A 36 -1.04 1.09 -15.04
N ALA A 37 -2.17 0.37 -15.10
CA ALA A 37 -2.24 -1.10 -15.02
C ALA A 37 -2.97 -1.92 -16.16
N GLY A 38 -3.22 -1.39 -17.36
CA GLY A 38 -3.70 -1.98 -18.62
C GLY A 38 -2.89 -1.64 -19.91
N GLU A 39 -3.55 -1.69 -21.08
CA GLU A 39 -2.88 -1.54 -22.40
C GLU A 39 -2.42 -0.09 -22.69
N GLY A 40 -1.16 0.09 -23.10
CA GLY A 40 -0.60 1.39 -23.51
C GLY A 40 0.29 2.10 -22.47
N GLU A 41 0.72 1.37 -21.45
CA GLU A 41 1.33 1.96 -20.25
C GLU A 41 2.85 2.06 -20.29
N THR A 42 3.40 2.73 -19.27
CA THR A 42 4.82 3.09 -19.16
C THR A 42 5.72 1.93 -19.61
N ALA A 43 6.29 2.06 -20.82
CA ALA A 43 7.18 1.07 -21.39
C ALA A 43 8.54 1.00 -20.65
N CYS A 44 8.83 1.99 -19.80
CA CYS A 44 10.07 2.10 -19.05
C CYS A 44 9.87 1.76 -17.56
N MET A 45 10.12 0.51 -17.20
CA MET A 45 10.04 0.06 -15.80
C MET A 45 10.96 0.85 -14.86
N THR A 46 12.09 1.37 -15.36
CA THR A 46 13.01 2.19 -14.57
C THR A 46 12.37 3.50 -14.12
N ASP A 47 11.64 4.18 -15.02
CA ASP A 47 10.99 5.45 -14.69
C ASP A 47 9.77 5.24 -13.80
N LEU A 48 9.04 4.13 -13.98
CA LEU A 48 8.02 3.68 -13.04
C LEU A 48 8.59 3.58 -11.62
N TRP A 49 9.71 2.88 -11.43
CA TRP A 49 10.30 2.71 -10.10
C TRP A 49 10.84 4.02 -9.49
N ARG A 50 11.40 4.93 -10.29
CA ARG A 50 11.79 6.27 -9.81
C ARG A 50 10.59 7.07 -9.32
N ARG A 51 9.47 6.97 -10.04
CA ARG A 51 8.23 7.65 -9.67
C ARG A 51 7.62 7.03 -8.41
N ILE A 52 7.59 5.70 -8.30
CA ILE A 52 7.16 4.99 -7.10
C ILE A 52 7.97 5.44 -5.87
N ASP A 53 9.30 5.50 -5.96
CA ASP A 53 10.14 5.99 -4.85
C ASP A 53 9.74 7.41 -4.43
N TYR A 54 9.59 8.32 -5.39
CA TYR A 54 9.15 9.69 -5.11
C TYR A 54 7.76 9.73 -4.45
N GLU A 55 6.80 8.95 -4.96
CA GLU A 55 5.42 8.90 -4.45
C GLU A 55 5.38 8.35 -3.02
N VAL A 56 6.06 7.23 -2.76
CA VAL A 56 6.21 6.64 -1.42
C VAL A 56 6.82 7.63 -0.44
N ARG A 57 7.89 8.34 -0.84
CA ARG A 57 8.54 9.36 -0.01
C ARG A 57 7.64 10.55 0.29
N SER A 58 6.80 10.94 -0.67
CA SER A 58 5.88 12.08 -0.55
C SER A 58 4.62 11.78 0.27
N ALA A 59 4.30 10.51 0.47
CA ALA A 59 3.16 10.07 1.26
C ALA A 59 3.43 10.17 2.77
N ASP A 60 2.34 10.25 3.55
CA ASP A 60 2.39 10.20 5.01
C ASP A 60 2.29 8.76 5.52
N PHE A 61 1.55 7.91 4.78
CA PHE A 61 1.31 6.50 5.08
C PHE A 61 1.40 5.67 3.79
N LEU A 62 1.80 4.40 3.94
CA LEU A 62 1.61 3.38 2.90
C LEU A 62 0.50 2.42 3.36
N ILE A 63 -0.45 2.10 2.47
CA ILE A 63 -1.43 1.03 2.68
C ILE A 63 -1.00 -0.17 1.83
N LEU A 64 -0.74 -1.30 2.46
CA LEU A 64 -0.57 -2.58 1.76
C LEU A 64 -1.92 -3.31 1.76
N TYR A 65 -2.43 -3.65 0.59
CA TYR A 65 -3.63 -4.48 0.44
C TYR A 65 -3.31 -5.77 -0.30
N ALA A 66 -3.75 -6.90 0.25
CA ALA A 66 -3.70 -8.18 -0.44
C ALA A 66 -4.80 -9.15 0.02
N GLU A 67 -5.39 -9.87 -0.92
CA GLU A 67 -6.27 -11.02 -0.69
C GLU A 67 -5.49 -12.35 -0.89
N PRO A 68 -6.07 -13.52 -0.53
CA PRO A 68 -5.36 -14.81 -0.61
C PRO A 68 -4.71 -15.10 -1.97
N ASP A 69 -5.37 -14.73 -3.07
CA ASP A 69 -4.89 -15.00 -4.43
C ASP A 69 -3.92 -13.93 -4.97
N ASP A 70 -3.63 -12.87 -4.22
CA ASP A 70 -2.71 -11.81 -4.65
C ASP A 70 -1.23 -12.21 -4.53
N PHE A 71 -0.94 -13.24 -3.72
CA PHE A 71 0.42 -13.69 -3.44
C PHE A 71 1.05 -14.42 -4.65
N PRO A 72 2.37 -14.24 -4.88
CA PRO A 72 3.33 -13.46 -4.11
C PRO A 72 3.30 -11.96 -4.42
N LEU A 73 3.51 -11.14 -3.38
CA LEU A 73 3.49 -9.67 -3.43
C LEU A 73 4.86 -9.09 -3.81
N LYS A 74 5.33 -9.34 -5.04
CA LYS A 74 6.69 -8.96 -5.49
C LYS A 74 6.99 -7.46 -5.33
N GLY A 75 6.46 -6.62 -6.22
CA GLY A 75 6.73 -5.18 -6.21
C GLY A 75 6.21 -4.49 -4.95
N ALA A 76 5.02 -4.89 -4.48
CA ALA A 76 4.42 -4.34 -3.27
C ALA A 76 5.30 -4.49 -2.02
N LEU A 77 6.06 -5.59 -1.88
CA LEU A 77 6.99 -5.74 -0.76
C LEU A 77 8.23 -4.83 -0.88
N ILE A 78 8.66 -4.49 -2.11
CA ILE A 78 9.72 -3.49 -2.32
C ILE A 78 9.22 -2.11 -1.89
N GLU A 79 7.99 -1.74 -2.27
CA GLU A 79 7.35 -0.48 -1.88
C GLU A 79 7.18 -0.35 -0.36
N VAL A 80 6.79 -1.44 0.30
CA VAL A 80 6.75 -1.54 1.77
C VAL A 80 8.14 -1.29 2.37
N GLY A 81 9.18 -1.89 1.81
CA GLY A 81 10.57 -1.66 2.22
C GLY A 81 10.98 -0.21 2.07
N MET A 82 10.64 0.43 0.94
CA MET A 82 10.87 1.86 0.72
C MET A 82 10.16 2.73 1.76
N ALA A 83 8.90 2.43 2.07
CA ALA A 83 8.12 3.16 3.06
C ALA A 83 8.76 3.05 4.46
N ILE A 84 9.07 1.84 4.91
CA ILE A 84 9.72 1.61 6.21
C ILE A 84 11.08 2.32 6.27
N GLY A 85 11.89 2.20 5.21
CA GLY A 85 13.21 2.85 5.12
C GLY A 85 13.15 4.38 5.16
N ASN A 86 12.02 4.98 4.72
CA ASN A 86 11.76 6.42 4.79
C ASN A 86 10.96 6.83 6.05
N GLY A 87 10.83 5.95 7.05
CA GLY A 87 10.12 6.24 8.30
C GLY A 87 8.61 6.39 8.16
N LYS A 88 8.02 5.91 7.06
CA LYS A 88 6.58 5.95 6.83
C LYS A 88 5.90 4.81 7.55
N ARG A 89 4.70 5.07 8.11
CA ARG A 89 3.88 4.01 8.70
C ARG A 89 3.22 3.18 7.60
N VAL A 90 3.24 1.87 7.77
CA VAL A 90 2.64 0.89 6.86
C VAL A 90 1.40 0.31 7.50
N LEU A 91 0.26 0.48 6.83
CA LEU A 91 -1.05 0.00 7.25
C LEU A 91 -1.37 -1.25 6.43
N VAL A 92 -1.31 -2.43 7.07
CA VAL A 92 -1.52 -3.72 6.40
C VAL A 92 -2.99 -4.09 6.48
N VAL A 93 -3.59 -4.35 5.31
CA VAL A 93 -4.98 -4.78 5.14
C VAL A 93 -4.98 -6.06 4.32
N VAL A 94 -5.08 -7.21 4.98
CA VAL A 94 -4.98 -8.54 4.34
C VAL A 94 -6.21 -9.41 4.60
N PRO A 95 -7.39 -9.02 4.10
CA PRO A 95 -8.64 -9.72 4.41
C PRO A 95 -8.61 -11.16 3.92
N GLY A 96 -9.00 -12.10 4.79
CA GLY A 96 -9.06 -13.53 4.47
C GLY A 96 -7.72 -14.23 4.32
N VAL A 97 -6.59 -13.53 4.49
CA VAL A 97 -5.26 -14.13 4.42
C VAL A 97 -4.91 -14.79 5.74
N GLU A 98 -4.76 -16.11 5.72
CA GLU A 98 -4.26 -16.86 6.86
C GLU A 98 -2.75 -16.64 7.01
N LEU A 99 -2.32 -16.21 8.20
CA LEU A 99 -0.92 -15.94 8.51
C LEU A 99 -0.38 -17.00 9.47
N GLU A 100 0.73 -17.62 9.09
CA GLU A 100 1.42 -18.53 9.99
C GLU A 100 1.89 -17.81 11.27
N PRO A 101 1.64 -18.35 12.48
CA PRO A 101 1.86 -17.60 13.72
C PRO A 101 3.29 -17.06 13.93
N ARG A 102 4.31 -17.76 13.43
CA ARG A 102 5.71 -17.41 13.66
C ARG A 102 6.30 -16.55 12.55
N SER A 103 6.16 -17.03 11.31
CA SER A 103 6.82 -16.45 10.13
C SER A 103 5.94 -15.40 9.44
N LEU A 104 4.66 -15.36 9.78
CA LEU A 104 3.60 -14.61 9.10
C LEU A 104 3.54 -14.91 7.61
N ARG A 105 3.93 -16.11 7.16
CA ARG A 105 3.72 -16.50 5.75
C ARG A 105 2.21 -16.46 5.44
N PRO A 106 1.83 -16.00 4.24
CA PRO A 106 2.70 -15.64 3.11
C PRO A 106 3.23 -14.19 3.12
N LEU A 107 2.84 -13.37 4.09
CA LEU A 107 3.23 -11.95 4.17
C LEU A 107 4.70 -11.75 4.55
N GLY A 108 5.16 -12.44 5.59
CA GLY A 108 6.53 -12.40 6.11
C GLY A 108 6.68 -11.62 7.42
N SER A 109 7.74 -11.93 8.17
CA SER A 109 7.99 -11.41 9.52
C SER A 109 8.32 -9.91 9.58
N TRP A 110 8.59 -9.27 8.44
CA TRP A 110 8.77 -7.82 8.36
C TRP A 110 7.52 -7.08 8.87
N ALA A 111 6.34 -7.70 8.80
CA ALA A 111 5.10 -7.11 9.28
C ALA A 111 5.06 -6.88 10.81
N MET A 112 6.05 -7.40 11.54
CA MET A 112 6.27 -7.10 12.97
C MET A 112 7.11 -5.84 13.21
N HIS A 113 7.52 -5.13 12.16
CA HIS A 113 8.30 -3.90 12.30
C HIS A 113 7.50 -2.81 13.06
N PRO A 114 8.11 -1.98 13.92
CA PRO A 114 7.38 -1.00 14.76
C PRO A 114 6.55 0.05 14.01
N LEU A 115 6.82 0.25 12.71
CA LEU A 115 6.06 1.15 11.84
C LEU A 115 4.88 0.48 11.15
N VAL A 116 4.65 -0.81 11.38
CA VAL A 116 3.60 -1.60 10.72
C VAL A 116 2.44 -1.84 11.68
N THR A 117 1.22 -1.62 11.21
CA THR A 117 0.00 -1.97 11.96
C THR A 117 -1.00 -2.71 11.08
N PHE A 118 -1.68 -3.70 11.65
CA PHE A 118 -2.72 -4.48 10.96
C PHE A 118 -4.10 -3.84 11.11
N HIS A 119 -4.88 -3.86 10.05
CA HIS A 119 -6.24 -3.36 10.00
C HIS A 119 -7.15 -4.34 9.25
N HIS A 120 -8.36 -4.55 9.76
CA HIS A 120 -9.32 -5.50 9.18
C HIS A 120 -9.95 -5.00 7.87
N THR A 121 -9.99 -3.69 7.64
CA THR A 121 -10.55 -3.07 6.43
C THR A 121 -9.76 -1.83 6.03
N ILE A 122 -9.85 -1.42 4.76
CA ILE A 122 -9.27 -0.15 4.28
C ILE A 122 -9.84 1.03 5.07
N ARG A 123 -11.15 1.00 5.39
CA ARG A 123 -11.78 2.07 6.18
C ARG A 123 -11.14 2.19 7.56
N HIS A 124 -10.93 1.07 8.26
CA HIS A 124 -10.28 1.05 9.56
C HIS A 124 -8.84 1.60 9.50
N ALA A 125 -8.09 1.28 8.45
CA ALA A 125 -6.76 1.85 8.22
C ALA A 125 -6.79 3.37 8.04
N LEU A 126 -7.72 3.88 7.23
CA LEU A 126 -7.89 5.32 7.01
C LEU A 126 -8.28 6.06 8.31
N ASP A 127 -9.24 5.53 9.06
CA ASP A 127 -9.67 6.12 10.33
C ASP A 127 -8.52 6.22 11.33
N HIS A 128 -7.70 5.16 11.44
CA HIS A 128 -6.49 5.17 12.26
C HIS A 128 -5.51 6.26 11.80
N ALA A 129 -5.20 6.33 10.50
CA ALA A 129 -4.29 7.33 9.97
C ALA A 129 -4.75 8.76 10.24
N TYR A 130 -6.04 9.05 10.06
CA TYR A 130 -6.62 10.36 10.33
C TYR A 130 -6.63 10.69 11.82
N ALA A 131 -6.92 9.72 12.69
CA ALA A 131 -6.86 9.92 14.13
C ALA A 131 -5.44 10.29 14.57
N VAL A 132 -4.43 9.55 14.12
CA VAL A 132 -3.04 9.82 14.53
C VAL A 132 -2.53 11.15 13.97
N THR A 133 -2.94 11.54 12.76
CA THR A 133 -2.53 12.84 12.20
C THR A 133 -3.12 14.01 12.99
N LYS A 134 -4.32 13.87 13.56
CA LYS A 134 -4.96 14.91 14.39
C LYS A 134 -4.30 15.10 15.76
N VAL A 135 -3.57 14.10 16.27
CA VAL A 135 -2.90 14.16 17.58
C VAL A 135 -1.53 14.86 17.48
N VAL A 136 -0.95 14.91 16.30
CA VAL A 136 0.40 15.47 16.06
C VAL A 136 0.35 16.89 15.46
N ALA A 137 -0.86 17.38 15.13
CA ALA A 137 -1.11 18.72 14.62
C ALA A 137 -1.66 19.64 15.71
#